data_AF-E2A547-F1
#
_entry.id   AF-E2A547-F1
#
_cell.length_a   1.000
_cell.length_b   1.000
_cell.length_c   1.000
_cell.angle_alpha   90.00
_cell.angle_beta   90.00
_cell.angle_gamma   90.00
#
_symmetry.space_group_name_H-M   'P 1'
#
loop_
_entity.id
_entity.type
_entity.pdbx_description
1 polymer ?
#
loop_
_entity_poly.entity_id
_entity_poly.type
_entity_poly.pdbx_seq_one_letter_code
_entity_poly.pdbx_strand_id
1 'polypeptide(L)'
;KIIEEYRNNRKKIVNLLKTSDIKKLTNYLEEERISNMRKIENDFTFDAWKSLTEVILILIQIFNRRRAGEIERAYIIDYKNFMKITKEDELYKRLSEKEKKSALKYICFTIREK
;
A
#
# COMPACT_ATOMS: atom_id res chain seq x y z
N LYS A 1 -10.14 13.15 -36.50
CA LYS A 1 -9.87 14.04 -35.34
C LYS A 1 -10.05 13.34 -34.00
N ILE A 2 -11.27 12.99 -33.57
CA ILE A 2 -11.51 12.36 -32.24
C ILE A 2 -10.73 11.03 -32.07
N ILE A 3 -10.75 10.15 -33.07
CA ILE A 3 -10.05 8.83 -33.02
C ILE A 3 -8.51 8.99 -32.93
N GLU A 4 -7.98 10.09 -33.46
CA GLU A 4 -6.54 10.37 -33.50
C GLU A 4 -6.04 10.94 -32.17
N GLU A 5 -6.86 11.76 -31.50
CA GLU A 5 -6.63 12.22 -30.12
C GLU A 5 -6.59 11.04 -29.13
N TYR A 6 -7.50 10.07 -29.26
CA TYR A 6 -7.48 8.84 -28.45
C TYR A 6 -6.24 7.97 -28.68
N ARG A 7 -5.69 7.95 -29.90
CA ARG A 7 -4.44 7.21 -30.20
C ARG A 7 -3.20 7.93 -29.67
N ASN A 8 -3.19 9.26 -29.68
CA ASN A 8 -2.06 10.06 -29.16
C ASN A 8 -1.99 10.04 -27.62
N ASN A 9 -3.12 9.95 -26.91
CA ASN A 9 -3.13 9.83 -25.45
C ASN A 9 -2.53 8.52 -24.92
N ARG A 10 -2.45 7.46 -25.74
CA ARG A 10 -1.77 6.20 -25.38
C ARG A 10 -0.24 6.28 -25.45
N LYS A 11 0.30 7.31 -26.10
CA LYS A 11 1.75 7.55 -26.22
C LYS A 11 2.27 8.50 -25.14
N LYS A 12 1.51 8.75 -24.07
CA LYS A 12 1.97 9.59 -22.97
C LYS A 12 3.21 8.94 -22.35
N ILE A 13 4.36 9.58 -22.55
CA ILE A 13 5.61 9.20 -21.89
C ILE A 13 5.40 9.44 -20.40
N VAL A 14 5.22 8.36 -19.66
CA VAL A 14 5.13 8.40 -18.20
C VAL A 14 6.56 8.43 -17.68
N ASN A 15 7.04 9.62 -17.32
CA ASN A 15 8.27 9.74 -16.54
C ASN A 15 8.01 9.11 -15.18
N LEU A 16 8.58 7.93 -14.95
CA LEU A 16 8.53 7.28 -13.66
C LEU A 16 9.28 8.15 -12.64
N LEU A 17 8.74 8.22 -11.42
CA LEU A 17 9.41 8.87 -10.30
C LEU A 17 10.77 8.22 -10.06
N LYS A 18 11.77 9.04 -9.72
CA LYS A 18 13.08 8.50 -9.37
C LYS A 18 12.97 7.80 -8.02
N THR A 19 13.82 6.79 -7.82
CA THR A 19 13.92 6.08 -6.53
C THR A 19 14.21 7.03 -5.36
N SER A 20 14.97 8.11 -5.61
CA SER A 20 15.23 9.17 -4.63
C SER A 20 13.95 9.86 -4.15
N ASP A 21 13.02 10.12 -5.07
CA ASP A 21 11.78 10.85 -4.78
C ASP A 21 10.83 9.96 -3.98
N ILE A 22 10.74 8.68 -4.36
CA ILE A 22 9.98 7.67 -3.61
C ILE A 22 10.54 7.56 -2.20
N LYS A 23 11.87 7.47 -2.03
CA LYS A 23 12.51 7.38 -0.72
C LYS A 23 12.23 8.62 0.14
N LYS A 24 12.29 9.81 -0.46
CA LYS A 24 11.98 11.06 0.24
C LYS A 24 10.54 11.09 0.74
N LEU A 25 9.59 10.67 -0.10
CA LEU A 25 8.18 10.56 0.29
C LEU A 25 7.97 9.52 1.40
N THR A 26 8.54 8.33 1.27
CA THR A 26 8.40 7.27 2.27
C THR A 26 8.97 7.69 3.63
N ASN A 27 10.12 8.37 3.66
CA ASN A 27 10.72 8.86 4.90
C ASN A 27 9.81 9.90 5.58
N TYR A 28 9.30 10.86 4.82
CA TYR A 28 8.36 11.86 5.33
C TYR A 28 7.10 11.21 5.92
N LEU A 29 6.51 10.26 5.20
CA LEU A 29 5.33 9.53 5.69
C LEU A 29 5.61 8.74 6.97
N GLU A 30 6.80 8.17 7.10
CA GLU A 30 7.17 7.42 8.31
C GLU A 30 7.35 8.33 9.53
N GLU A 31 7.95 9.50 9.34
CA GLU A 31 8.06 10.54 10.38
C GLU A 31 6.66 11.02 10.83
N GLU A 32 5.78 11.32 9.88
CA GLU A 32 4.39 11.71 10.16
C GLU A 32 3.59 10.60 10.85
N ARG A 33 3.80 9.34 10.45
CA ARG A 33 3.17 8.18 11.10
C ARG A 33 3.55 8.12 12.57
N ILE A 34 4.85 8.20 12.88
CA ILE A 34 5.36 8.14 14.25
C ILE A 34 4.86 9.35 15.06
N SER A 35 4.90 10.55 14.49
CA SER A 35 4.44 11.78 15.13
C SER A 35 2.95 11.71 15.49
N ASN A 36 2.08 11.36 14.54
CA ASN A 36 0.65 11.30 14.78
C ASN A 36 0.24 10.13 15.67
N MET A 37 0.95 8.99 15.61
CA MET A 37 0.75 7.89 16.55
C MET A 37 1.02 8.32 17.99
N ARG A 38 2.14 9.01 18.25
CA ARG A 38 2.47 9.54 19.58
C ARG A 38 1.44 10.55 20.07
N LYS A 39 0.89 11.39 19.19
CA LYS A 39 -0.19 12.31 19.56
C LYS A 39 -1.41 11.53 20.06
N ILE A 40 -1.87 10.55 19.29
CA ILE A 40 -3.05 9.73 19.63
C ILE A 40 -2.83 8.90 20.90
N GLU A 41 -1.62 8.39 21.12
CA GLU A 41 -1.27 7.63 22.34
C GLU A 41 -1.31 8.50 23.61
N ASN A 42 -0.95 9.78 23.49
CA ASN A 42 -1.00 10.72 24.61
C ASN A 42 -2.41 11.28 24.83
N ASP A 43 -3.05 11.76 23.76
CA ASP A 43 -4.41 12.27 23.78
C ASP A 43 -5.08 12.12 22.42
N PHE A 44 -6.26 11.51 22.39
CA PHE A 44 -6.97 11.29 21.15
C PHE A 44 -7.49 12.62 20.60
N THR A 45 -7.06 12.96 19.38
CA THR A 45 -7.65 14.06 18.61
C THR A 45 -8.07 13.56 17.24
N PHE A 46 -9.23 14.03 16.76
CA PHE A 46 -9.74 13.65 15.44
C PHE A 46 -8.75 14.02 14.33
N ASP A 47 -8.10 15.17 14.42
CA ASP A 47 -7.13 15.63 13.43
C ASP A 47 -5.88 14.75 13.37
N ALA A 48 -5.34 14.33 14.53
CA ALA A 48 -4.21 13.40 14.56
C ALA A 48 -4.61 12.02 14.03
N TRP A 49 -5.81 11.53 14.38
CA TRP A 49 -6.34 10.27 13.87
C TRP A 49 -6.55 10.30 12.36
N LYS A 50 -7.15 11.37 11.83
CA LYS A 50 -7.36 11.57 10.40
C LYS A 50 -6.01 11.62 9.67
N SER A 51 -5.07 12.42 10.16
CA SER A 51 -3.73 12.55 9.56
C SER A 51 -2.99 11.21 9.56
N LEU A 52 -3.04 10.45 10.67
CA LEU A 52 -2.45 9.12 10.74
C LEU A 52 -3.09 8.17 9.72
N THR A 53 -4.41 8.23 9.56
CA THR A 53 -5.15 7.38 8.62
C THR A 53 -4.78 7.70 7.16
N GLU A 54 -4.67 8.98 6.81
CA GLU A 54 -4.23 9.43 5.48
C GLU A 54 -2.81 8.94 5.17
N VAL A 55 -1.89 9.07 6.14
CA VAL A 55 -0.51 8.57 6.02
C VAL A 55 -0.48 7.06 5.83
N ILE A 56 -1.23 6.29 6.62
CA ILE A 56 -1.32 4.83 6.50
C ILE A 56 -1.85 4.43 5.11
N LEU A 57 -2.87 5.13 4.60
CA LEU A 57 -3.46 4.86 3.29
C LEU A 57 -2.41 4.99 2.18
N ILE A 58 -1.61 6.06 2.22
CA ILE A 58 -0.54 6.30 1.25
C ILE A 58 0.57 5.26 1.39
N LEU A 59 0.95 4.89 2.62
CA LEU A 59 1.96 3.84 2.85
C LEU A 59 1.50 2.49 2.29
N ILE A 60 0.24 2.11 2.49
CA ILE A 60 -0.35 0.90 1.90
C ILE A 60 -0.31 0.98 0.38
N GLN A 61 -0.64 2.14 -0.19
CA GLN A 61 -0.63 2.36 -1.63
C GLN A 61 0.78 2.22 -2.22
N ILE A 62 1.79 2.83 -1.61
CA ILE A 62 3.19 2.76 -2.03
C ILE A 62 3.72 1.32 -1.92
N PHE A 63 3.47 0.66 -0.79
CA PHE A 63 3.97 -0.70 -0.53
C PHE A 63 3.39 -1.71 -1.52
N ASN A 64 2.08 -1.66 -1.78
CA ASN A 64 1.40 -2.60 -2.67
C ASN A 64 1.40 -2.16 -4.14
N ARG A 65 1.90 -0.95 -4.45
CA ARG A 65 1.86 -0.34 -5.79
C ARG A 65 0.44 -0.35 -6.41
N ARG A 66 -0.57 -0.13 -5.57
CA ARG A 66 -1.99 -0.09 -5.97
C ARG A 66 -2.42 1.32 -6.31
N ARG A 67 -3.53 1.46 -7.04
CA ARG A 67 -4.17 2.75 -7.28
C ARG A 67 -4.97 3.16 -6.06
N ALA A 68 -5.09 4.47 -5.82
CA ALA A 68 -5.90 5.01 -4.72
C ALA A 68 -7.33 4.44 -4.73
N GLY A 69 -7.94 4.35 -5.91
CA GLY A 69 -9.27 3.79 -6.08
C GLY A 69 -9.42 2.32 -5.66
N GLU A 70 -8.36 1.52 -5.70
CA GLU A 70 -8.43 0.13 -5.21
C GLU A 70 -8.40 0.09 -3.68
N ILE A 71 -7.55 0.93 -3.07
CA ILE A 71 -7.34 0.95 -1.62
C ILE A 71 -8.51 1.63 -0.89
N GLU A 72 -9.15 2.64 -1.49
CA GLU A 72 -10.32 3.31 -0.88
C GLU A 72 -11.50 2.36 -0.65
N ARG A 73 -11.56 1.25 -1.40
CA ARG A 73 -12.59 0.22 -1.28
C ARG A 73 -12.28 -0.84 -0.23
N ALA A 74 -11.10 -0.79 0.40
CA ALA A 74 -10.71 -1.75 1.42
C ALA A 74 -11.45 -1.48 2.73
N TYR A 75 -12.16 -2.47 3.23
CA TYR A 75 -12.80 -2.41 4.54
C TYR A 75 -11.97 -3.12 5.60
N ILE A 76 -12.21 -2.76 6.88
CA ILE A 76 -11.60 -3.45 8.03
C ILE A 76 -11.94 -4.94 8.02
N ILE A 77 -13.13 -5.33 7.54
CA ILE A 77 -13.53 -6.73 7.43
C ILE A 77 -12.67 -7.49 6.40
N ASP A 78 -12.27 -6.85 5.31
CA ASP A 78 -11.36 -7.46 4.32
C ASP A 78 -10.00 -7.73 4.97
N TYR A 79 -9.48 -6.74 5.70
CA TYR A 79 -8.25 -6.91 6.46
C TYR A 79 -8.35 -8.02 7.51
N LYS A 80 -9.47 -8.14 8.24
CA LYS A 80 -9.67 -9.21 9.22
C LYS A 80 -9.73 -10.60 8.59
N ASN A 81 -10.14 -10.69 7.33
CA ASN A 81 -10.15 -11.93 6.53
C ASN A 81 -8.82 -12.16 5.79
N PHE A 82 -7.70 -11.81 6.43
CA PHE A 82 -6.39 -12.02 5.83
C PHE A 82 -6.03 -13.51 5.75
N MET A 83 -5.25 -13.83 4.74
CA MET A 83 -4.58 -15.10 4.52
C MET A 83 -3.10 -14.94 4.83
N LYS A 84 -2.51 -15.97 5.43
CA LYS A 84 -1.08 -16.05 5.70
C LYS A 84 -0.53 -17.30 5.04
N ILE A 85 0.60 -17.16 4.35
CA ILE A 85 1.32 -18.30 3.79
C ILE A 85 1.92 -19.10 4.95
N THR A 86 1.75 -20.41 4.91
CA THR A 86 2.31 -21.35 5.88
C THR A 86 3.39 -22.22 5.23
N LYS A 87 4.08 -23.03 6.04
CA LYS A 87 5.16 -23.90 5.52
C LYS A 87 4.62 -25.09 4.73
N GLU A 88 3.35 -25.40 4.95
CA GLU A 88 2.63 -26.51 4.34
C GLU A 88 2.20 -26.19 2.91
N ASP A 89 2.03 -24.91 2.57
CA ASP A 89 1.64 -24.43 1.24
C ASP A 89 2.61 -24.91 0.15
N GLU A 90 2.06 -25.46 -0.94
CA GLU A 90 2.87 -25.90 -2.08
C GLU A 90 3.68 -24.76 -2.70
N LEU A 91 3.09 -23.57 -2.79
CA LEU A 91 3.77 -22.39 -3.31
C LEU A 91 4.98 -22.02 -2.44
N TYR A 92 4.84 -22.08 -1.12
CA TYR A 92 5.93 -21.79 -0.18
C TYR A 92 7.12 -22.74 -0.37
N LYS A 93 6.85 -24.03 -0.59
CA LYS A 93 7.90 -25.04 -0.79
C LYS A 93 8.74 -24.78 -2.04
N ARG A 94 8.17 -24.13 -3.05
CA ARG A 94 8.82 -23.79 -4.34
C ARG A 94 9.63 -22.48 -4.28
N LEU A 95 9.47 -21.67 -3.24
CA LEU A 95 10.18 -20.41 -3.08
C LEU A 95 11.66 -20.63 -2.71
N SER A 96 12.52 -19.66 -3.06
CA SER A 96 13.89 -19.61 -2.53
C SER A 96 13.92 -19.31 -1.02
N GLU A 97 15.03 -19.60 -0.35
CA GLU A 97 15.15 -19.35 1.11
C GLU A 97 14.93 -17.88 1.50
N LYS A 98 15.31 -16.94 0.63
CA LYS A 98 15.07 -15.50 0.86
C LYS A 98 13.60 -15.14 0.74
N GLU A 99 12.91 -15.72 -0.23
CA GLU A 99 11.48 -15.50 -0.46
C GLU A 99 10.64 -16.17 0.63
N LYS A 100 11.01 -17.36 1.09
CA LYS A 100 10.39 -18.04 2.24
C LYS A 100 10.38 -17.17 3.49
N LYS A 101 11.51 -16.54 3.83
CA LYS A 101 11.60 -15.59 4.96
C LYS A 101 10.64 -14.42 4.80
N SER A 102 10.50 -13.92 3.57
CA SER A 102 9.59 -12.80 3.28
C SER A 102 8.12 -13.23 3.32
N ALA A 103 7.80 -14.40 2.79
CA ALA A 103 6.44 -14.95 2.73
C ALA A 103 5.82 -15.16 4.11
N LEU A 104 6.61 -15.60 5.10
CA LEU A 104 6.13 -15.78 6.48
C LEU A 104 5.93 -14.47 7.25
N LYS A 105 6.52 -13.36 6.78
CA LYS A 105 6.48 -12.05 7.44
C LYS A 105 5.21 -11.28 7.14
N TYR A 106 4.66 -11.44 5.95
CA TYR A 106 3.54 -10.64 5.46
C TYR A 106 2.23 -11.42 5.46
N ILE A 107 1.13 -10.69 5.48
CA ILE A 107 -0.22 -11.20 5.27
C ILE A 107 -0.77 -10.66 3.95
N CYS A 108 -1.72 -11.40 3.37
CA CYS A 108 -2.44 -11.00 2.18
C CYS A 108 -3.92 -10.91 2.51
N PHE A 109 -4.63 -9.91 2.04
CA PHE A 109 -6.09 -9.88 2.12
C PHE A 109 -6.67 -9.50 0.77
N THR A 110 -7.91 -9.89 0.54
CA THR A 110 -8.60 -9.66 -0.73
C THR A 110 -9.62 -8.56 -0.55
N ILE A 111 -9.52 -7.52 -1.37
CA ILE A 111 -10.54 -6.47 -1.48
C ILE A 111 -11.54 -6.98 -2.51
N ARG A 112 -12.77 -7.32 -2.09
CA ARG A 112 -13.82 -7.76 -3.02
C ARG A 112 -14.40 -6.55 -3.72
N GLU A 113 -14.40 -6.59 -5.05
CA GLU A 113 -15.24 -5.68 -5.84
C GLU A 113 -16.70 -6.14 -5.70
N LYS A 114 -17.63 -5.17 -5.56
CA LYS A 114 -19.07 -5.45 -5.62
C LYS A 114 -19.49 -5.71 -7.06
#